data_AF-A0A8K0UVF4-F1
#
_entry.id   AF-A0A8K0UVF4-F1
#
_cell.length_a   1.000
_cell.length_b   1.000
_cell.length_c   1.000
_cell.angle_alpha   90.00
_cell.angle_beta   90.00
_cell.angle_gamma   90.00
#
_symmetry.space_group_name_H-M   'P 1'
#
loop_
_entity.id
_entity.type
_entity.pdbx_description
1 polymer ?
#
loop_
_entity_poly.entity_id
_entity_poly.type
_entity_poly.pdbx_seq_one_letter_code
_entity_poly.pdbx_strand_id
1 'polypeptide(L)'
;MADRTHMPDGPPAKPKHFALYWKIKNNVNPNVPPCAIADGREGKLVIVDDREEMQFPMAFAFNIMEWWPLAQSNTVAGKLQRRIMRTNFVLPTIAAVAIALLSEFYTTTSAAGSSTIRQRLKYRSSPIIDFGICRGSVGPIRPADRLLFYSAGKQCFISGQDPDNHYWLYFTSLKGEEVFLDFSLHPFNFCNLVKTDKYAPSPYENSGPGHAPCLFTERELQKRGLSLYTERARMSILRNSDLQDVMKRDPARLTECDKEIFYDTIEQLSPKPLSDGEKDIVDVMLKAHSEVLGSILRTERWKRYPQEPEVCFDLDPGQKIPGLNA
;
A
#
# COMPACT_ATOMS: atom_id res chain seq x y z
N MET A 1 -12.45 -32.51 14.40
CA MET A 1 -12.76 -31.68 13.21
C MET A 1 -13.25 -30.35 13.72
N ALA A 2 -12.48 -29.28 13.54
CA ALA A 2 -12.90 -27.95 13.97
C ALA A 2 -13.96 -27.41 13.00
N ASP A 3 -15.10 -27.06 13.55
CA ASP A 3 -16.23 -26.45 12.85
C ASP A 3 -15.80 -25.11 12.23
N ARG A 4 -15.81 -25.05 10.89
CA ARG A 4 -15.40 -23.87 10.09
C ARG A 4 -16.58 -22.98 9.71
N THR A 5 -17.78 -23.24 10.23
CA THR A 5 -19.00 -22.56 9.76
C THR A 5 -19.20 -21.13 10.28
N HIS A 6 -18.31 -20.61 11.13
CA HIS A 6 -18.41 -19.27 11.71
C HIS A 6 -17.12 -18.45 11.64
N MET A 7 -16.39 -18.48 10.51
CA MET A 7 -15.57 -17.30 10.20
C MET A 7 -16.52 -16.26 9.59
N PRO A 8 -16.72 -15.08 10.21
CA PRO A 8 -17.46 -14.01 9.57
C PRO A 8 -16.84 -13.78 8.19
N ASP A 9 -17.67 -13.70 7.15
CA ASP A 9 -17.24 -13.33 5.82
C ASP A 9 -16.49 -12.01 5.93
N GLY A 10 -15.16 -12.11 5.93
CA GLY A 10 -14.30 -10.96 6.08
C GLY A 10 -14.59 -9.97 4.95
N PRO A 11 -14.25 -8.68 5.13
CA PRO A 11 -14.34 -7.71 4.05
C PRO A 11 -13.71 -8.30 2.78
N PRO A 12 -14.35 -8.17 1.60
CA PRO A 12 -13.85 -8.81 0.39
C PRO A 12 -12.41 -8.37 0.15
N ALA A 13 -11.49 -9.34 0.20
CA ALA A 13 -10.08 -9.07 0.12
C ALA A 13 -9.77 -8.38 -1.22
N LYS A 14 -8.87 -7.39 -1.20
CA LYS A 14 -8.26 -6.79 -2.40
C LYS A 14 -8.07 -7.88 -3.46
N PRO A 15 -8.59 -7.72 -4.70
CA PRO A 15 -8.39 -8.69 -5.77
C PRO A 15 -6.92 -9.03 -5.87
N LYS A 16 -6.60 -10.32 -5.73
CA LYS A 16 -5.21 -10.75 -5.78
C LYS A 16 -4.71 -10.60 -7.20
N HIS A 17 -3.43 -10.27 -7.34
CA HIS A 17 -2.80 -10.24 -8.64
C HIS A 17 -2.83 -11.63 -9.29
N PHE A 18 -3.14 -11.69 -10.59
CA PHE A 18 -3.36 -12.95 -11.31
C PHE A 18 -2.18 -13.93 -11.14
N ALA A 19 -0.94 -13.44 -11.19
CA ALA A 19 0.29 -14.21 -10.97
C ALA A 19 0.39 -14.94 -9.61
N LEU A 20 -0.49 -14.68 -8.65
CA LEU A 20 -0.54 -15.38 -7.37
C LEU A 20 -1.40 -16.65 -7.42
N TYR A 21 -2.27 -16.79 -8.42
CA TYR A 21 -3.14 -17.96 -8.55
C TYR A 21 -2.48 -19.09 -9.33
N TRP A 22 -1.54 -18.80 -10.23
CA TRP A 22 -0.94 -19.78 -11.14
C TRP A 22 0.58 -19.87 -11.00
N LYS A 23 1.15 -20.95 -11.54
CA LYS A 23 2.59 -21.22 -11.50
C LYS A 23 3.39 -20.20 -12.33
N ILE A 24 4.54 -19.82 -11.81
CA ILE A 24 5.55 -19.06 -12.56
C ILE A 24 6.45 -20.04 -13.32
N LYS A 25 6.52 -19.90 -14.65
CA LYS A 25 7.19 -20.86 -15.54
C LYS A 25 8.65 -20.58 -15.84
N ASN A 26 9.08 -19.33 -15.71
CA ASN A 26 10.42 -18.92 -16.08
C ASN A 26 11.29 -18.65 -14.85
N ASN A 27 12.59 -18.54 -15.10
CA ASN A 27 13.56 -18.13 -14.10
C ASN A 27 13.45 -16.60 -13.91
N VAL A 28 13.04 -16.17 -12.72
CA VAL A 28 12.92 -14.74 -12.30
C VAL A 28 13.86 -14.42 -11.12
N ASN A 29 14.93 -15.19 -10.94
CA ASN A 29 15.84 -15.01 -9.80
C ASN A 29 16.54 -13.62 -9.79
N PRO A 30 17.08 -13.17 -8.65
CA PRO A 30 17.74 -11.86 -8.50
C PRO A 30 18.81 -11.57 -9.56
N ASN A 31 19.56 -12.58 -9.98
CA ASN A 31 20.63 -12.48 -10.98
C ASN A 31 20.18 -12.56 -12.44
N VAL A 32 18.90 -12.84 -12.72
CA VAL A 32 18.39 -12.86 -14.09
C VAL A 32 18.29 -11.42 -14.61
N PRO A 33 18.88 -11.10 -15.77
CA PRO A 33 18.81 -9.77 -16.34
C PRO A 33 17.37 -9.41 -16.73
N PRO A 34 16.99 -8.12 -16.66
CA PRO A 34 15.70 -7.66 -17.17
C PRO A 34 15.65 -7.82 -18.69
N CYS A 35 14.44 -7.89 -19.24
CA CYS A 35 14.21 -7.86 -20.69
C CYS A 35 13.44 -6.60 -21.10
N ALA A 36 13.67 -6.14 -22.31
CA ALA A 36 12.84 -5.16 -22.98
C ALA A 36 11.74 -5.85 -23.79
N ILE A 37 10.58 -5.21 -23.90
CA ILE A 37 9.49 -5.64 -24.78
C ILE A 37 9.23 -4.59 -25.86
N ALA A 38 8.44 -4.95 -26.88
CA ALA A 38 8.27 -4.14 -28.09
C ALA A 38 7.73 -2.71 -27.85
N ASP A 39 7.02 -2.49 -26.73
CA ASP A 39 6.50 -1.17 -26.35
C ASP A 39 7.50 -0.29 -25.58
N GLY A 40 8.75 -0.73 -25.46
CA GLY A 40 9.83 0.01 -24.79
C GLY A 40 9.88 -0.17 -23.28
N ARG A 41 8.93 -0.90 -22.67
CA ARG A 41 9.02 -1.23 -21.23
C ARG A 41 10.14 -2.24 -20.99
N GLU A 42 10.81 -2.08 -19.86
CA GLU A 42 11.87 -2.99 -19.41
C GLU A 42 11.62 -3.46 -17.98
N GLY A 43 11.88 -4.74 -17.70
CA GLY A 43 11.73 -5.31 -16.37
C GLY A 43 12.06 -6.79 -16.29
N LYS A 44 12.00 -7.35 -15.08
CA LYS A 44 12.07 -8.80 -14.90
C LYS A 44 10.77 -9.45 -15.35
N LEU A 45 10.87 -10.34 -16.33
CA LEU A 45 9.74 -11.06 -16.87
C LEU A 45 9.24 -12.12 -15.91
N VAL A 46 7.94 -12.12 -15.63
CA VAL A 46 7.21 -13.14 -14.88
C VAL A 46 6.20 -13.77 -15.85
N ILE A 47 6.50 -14.98 -16.32
CA ILE A 47 5.61 -15.78 -17.18
C ILE A 47 4.72 -16.63 -16.29
N VAL A 48 3.42 -16.39 -16.36
CA VAL A 48 2.40 -17.08 -15.55
C VAL A 48 1.69 -18.12 -16.43
N ASP A 49 1.62 -19.36 -15.96
CA ASP A 49 0.88 -20.43 -16.65
C ASP A 49 -0.58 -20.50 -16.22
N ASP A 50 -1.37 -19.55 -16.69
CA ASP A 50 -2.82 -19.46 -16.45
C ASP A 50 -3.66 -20.28 -17.45
N ARG A 51 -3.06 -21.33 -18.02
CA ARG A 51 -3.75 -22.28 -18.93
C ARG A 51 -4.33 -23.49 -18.19
N GLU A 52 -3.77 -23.81 -17.03
CA GLU A 52 -4.23 -24.92 -16.20
C GLU A 52 -5.22 -24.44 -15.14
N GLU A 53 -6.15 -25.31 -14.74
CA GLU A 53 -7.11 -25.04 -13.66
C GLU A 53 -6.45 -24.98 -12.26
N MET A 54 -5.16 -25.34 -12.14
CA MET A 54 -4.47 -25.33 -10.85
C MET A 54 -4.37 -23.90 -10.31
N GLN A 55 -5.30 -23.58 -9.42
CA GLN A 55 -5.30 -22.36 -8.62
C GLN A 55 -4.67 -22.67 -7.27
N PHE A 56 -3.60 -21.98 -6.90
CA PHE A 56 -3.09 -22.04 -5.53
C PHE A 56 -4.14 -21.42 -4.59
N PRO A 57 -4.80 -22.22 -3.73
CA PRO A 57 -6.03 -21.79 -3.05
C PRO A 57 -5.79 -20.75 -1.94
N MET A 58 -4.54 -20.41 -1.64
CA MET A 58 -4.18 -19.55 -0.51
C MET A 58 -3.19 -18.46 -0.92
N ALA A 59 -3.31 -17.27 -0.30
CA ALA A 59 -2.41 -16.13 -0.51
C ALA A 59 -0.93 -16.44 -0.21
N PHE A 60 -0.69 -17.54 0.51
CA PHE A 60 0.59 -18.18 0.65
C PHE A 60 0.47 -19.59 0.08
N ALA A 61 1.13 -19.86 -1.05
CA ALA A 61 1.36 -21.23 -1.47
C ALA A 61 2.06 -21.95 -0.31
N PHE A 62 1.37 -22.91 0.32
CA PHE A 62 1.95 -23.71 1.41
C PHE A 62 3.25 -24.39 0.99
N ASN A 63 3.41 -24.61 -0.32
CA ASN A 63 4.67 -24.92 -0.95
C ASN A 63 5.04 -23.83 -1.97
N ILE A 64 5.76 -22.78 -1.52
CA ILE A 64 6.15 -21.65 -2.38
C ILE A 64 7.00 -22.08 -3.59
N MET A 65 7.68 -23.22 -3.47
CA MET A 65 8.46 -23.81 -4.56
C MET A 65 7.59 -24.56 -5.57
N GLU A 66 6.38 -25.02 -5.21
CA GLU A 66 5.43 -25.52 -6.23
C GLU A 66 4.85 -24.38 -7.07
N TRP A 67 4.65 -23.21 -6.44
CA TRP A 67 4.21 -21.99 -7.13
C TRP A 67 5.28 -21.46 -8.08
N TRP A 68 6.55 -21.47 -7.66
CA TRP A 68 7.67 -21.09 -8.51
C TRP A 68 8.86 -22.07 -8.38
N PRO A 69 8.85 -23.19 -9.15
CA PRO A 69 9.85 -24.25 -9.03
C PRO A 69 11.27 -23.84 -9.40
N LEU A 70 11.41 -22.79 -10.22
CA LEU A 70 12.71 -22.29 -10.66
C LEU A 70 13.32 -21.25 -9.72
N ALA A 71 12.70 -20.96 -8.57
CA ALA A 71 13.31 -20.10 -7.56
C ALA A 71 14.60 -20.71 -7.00
N GLN A 72 15.59 -19.88 -6.67
CA GLN A 72 16.83 -20.31 -6.01
C GLN A 72 16.61 -20.79 -4.57
N SER A 73 15.60 -20.24 -3.90
CA SER A 73 15.26 -20.58 -2.52
C SER A 73 13.85 -20.13 -2.15
N ASN A 74 13.32 -20.65 -1.04
CA ASN A 74 12.06 -20.20 -0.44
C ASN A 74 12.06 -18.68 -0.16
N THR A 75 13.19 -18.12 0.26
CA THR A 75 13.32 -16.68 0.55
C THR A 75 13.14 -15.84 -0.71
N VAL A 76 13.79 -16.24 -1.81
CA VAL A 76 13.66 -15.56 -3.10
C VAL A 76 12.23 -15.65 -3.62
N ALA A 77 11.63 -16.84 -3.54
CA ALA A 77 10.25 -17.04 -3.97
C ALA A 77 9.25 -16.22 -3.12
N GLY A 78 9.41 -16.25 -1.80
CA GLY A 78 8.57 -15.48 -0.88
C GLY A 78 8.67 -13.97 -1.09
N LYS A 79 9.88 -13.45 -1.38
CA LYS A 79 10.06 -12.03 -1.71
C LYS A 79 9.36 -11.66 -3.03
N LEU A 80 9.51 -12.46 -4.08
CA LEU A 80 8.79 -12.22 -5.35
C LEU A 80 7.27 -12.23 -5.12
N GLN A 81 6.74 -13.21 -4.38
CA GLN A 81 5.32 -13.27 -4.03
C GLN A 81 4.87 -12.00 -3.31
N ARG A 82 5.61 -11.57 -2.29
CA ARG A 82 5.36 -10.33 -1.54
C ARG A 82 5.43 -9.06 -2.39
N ARG A 83 6.27 -9.02 -3.43
CA ARG A 83 6.28 -7.93 -4.42
C ARG A 83 5.00 -7.95 -5.26
N ILE A 84 4.62 -9.11 -5.77
CA ILE A 84 3.42 -9.29 -6.61
C ILE A 84 2.13 -8.97 -5.82
N MET A 85 2.02 -9.41 -4.57
CA MET A 85 0.87 -9.11 -3.69
C MET A 85 0.60 -7.61 -3.51
N ARG A 86 1.66 -6.81 -3.62
CA ARG A 86 1.61 -5.37 -3.39
C ARG A 86 1.51 -4.56 -4.69
N THR A 87 1.48 -5.23 -5.83
CA THR A 87 1.22 -4.64 -7.14
C THR A 87 -0.25 -4.18 -7.23
N ASN A 88 -0.51 -3.16 -8.05
CA ASN A 88 -1.83 -2.59 -8.37
C ASN A 88 -2.57 -1.91 -7.20
N PHE A 89 -3.60 -1.14 -7.56
CA PHE A 89 -4.55 -0.48 -6.65
C PHE A 89 -3.90 0.47 -5.63
N VAL A 90 -2.81 1.14 -6.04
CA VAL A 90 -2.06 2.08 -5.19
C VAL A 90 -2.95 3.25 -4.80
N LEU A 91 -3.53 3.95 -5.78
CA LEU A 91 -4.41 5.10 -5.53
C LEU A 91 -5.64 4.72 -4.67
N PRO A 92 -6.41 3.66 -4.99
CA PRO A 92 -7.49 3.18 -4.11
C PRO A 92 -7.08 2.98 -2.65
N THR A 93 -5.92 2.33 -2.44
CA THR A 93 -5.43 2.02 -1.09
C THR A 93 -5.01 3.30 -0.36
N ILE A 94 -4.24 4.18 -1.04
CA ILE A 94 -3.79 5.45 -0.46
C ILE A 94 -4.96 6.36 -0.13
N ALA A 95 -5.96 6.44 -1.01
CA ALA A 95 -7.14 7.25 -0.80
C ALA A 95 -7.95 6.76 0.39
N ALA A 96 -8.20 5.45 0.50
CA ALA A 96 -8.87 4.87 1.66
C ALA A 96 -8.15 5.21 2.98
N VAL A 97 -6.82 5.10 3.03
CA VAL A 97 -6.03 5.50 4.20
C VAL A 97 -6.17 6.99 4.49
N ALA A 98 -6.04 7.86 3.48
CA ALA A 98 -6.12 9.30 3.66
C ALA A 98 -7.49 9.75 4.19
N ILE A 99 -8.57 9.17 3.67
CA ILE A 99 -9.92 9.46 4.16
C ILE A 99 -10.15 8.91 5.56
N ALA A 100 -9.67 7.70 5.86
CA ALA A 100 -9.77 7.17 7.22
C ALA A 100 -9.04 8.08 8.22
N LEU A 101 -7.90 8.66 7.85
CA LEU A 101 -7.23 9.69 8.66
C LEU A 101 -8.07 10.97 8.83
N LEU A 102 -8.72 11.44 7.76
CA LEU A 102 -9.61 12.60 7.81
C LEU A 102 -10.79 12.35 8.77
N SER A 103 -11.46 11.21 8.60
CA SER A 103 -12.61 10.80 9.39
C SER A 103 -12.24 10.70 10.88
N GLU A 104 -11.21 9.94 11.20
CA GLU A 104 -10.92 9.58 12.60
C GLU A 104 -10.21 10.70 13.39
N PHE A 105 -9.29 11.46 12.76
CA PHE A 105 -8.53 12.51 13.47
C PHE A 105 -9.09 13.92 13.28
N TYR A 106 -9.83 14.19 12.21
CA TYR A 106 -10.15 15.55 11.80
C TYR A 106 -11.64 15.84 11.63
N THR A 107 -12.53 14.86 11.58
CA THR A 107 -13.99 15.11 11.63
C THR A 107 -14.65 14.64 12.91
N THR A 108 -13.99 13.80 13.72
CA THR A 108 -14.47 13.45 15.07
C THR A 108 -14.64 14.71 15.93
N THR A 109 -15.89 15.15 16.01
CA THR A 109 -16.28 16.28 16.84
C THR A 109 -16.35 15.77 18.28
N SER A 110 -15.30 16.02 19.05
CA SER A 110 -15.52 16.32 20.46
C SER A 110 -16.46 17.53 20.47
N ALA A 111 -17.76 17.30 20.66
CA ALA A 111 -18.78 18.35 20.69
C ALA A 111 -18.35 19.45 21.66
N ALA A 112 -18.77 20.70 21.43
CA ALA A 112 -18.53 21.77 22.40
C ALA A 112 -19.06 21.35 23.78
N GLY A 113 -18.17 21.21 24.77
CA GLY A 113 -18.49 20.69 26.11
C GLY A 113 -18.23 19.19 26.32
N SER A 114 -17.77 18.45 25.31
CA SER A 114 -17.29 17.07 25.48
C SER A 114 -15.97 17.08 26.26
N SER A 115 -15.86 16.21 27.26
CA SER A 115 -14.61 15.96 28.00
C SER A 115 -13.57 15.20 27.17
N THR A 116 -13.92 14.72 25.98
CA THR A 116 -13.03 13.95 25.12
C THR A 116 -12.08 14.89 24.38
N ILE A 117 -10.77 14.72 24.62
CA ILE A 117 -9.73 15.49 23.94
C ILE A 117 -9.66 15.07 22.46
N ARG A 118 -9.78 16.03 21.55
CA ARG A 118 -9.59 15.79 20.11
C ARG A 118 -8.15 15.38 19.82
N GLN A 119 -7.96 14.16 19.34
CA GLN A 119 -6.67 13.65 18.92
C GLN A 119 -6.35 14.16 17.50
N ARG A 120 -5.15 14.68 17.28
CA ARG A 120 -4.67 15.14 15.98
C ARG A 120 -3.27 14.64 15.71
N LEU A 121 -2.94 14.45 14.44
CA LEU A 121 -1.59 14.07 14.04
C LEU A 121 -0.60 15.20 14.33
N LYS A 122 0.62 14.81 14.68
CA LYS A 122 1.76 15.71 14.83
C LYS A 122 2.98 15.10 14.15
N TYR A 123 3.81 15.95 13.59
CA TYR A 123 5.17 15.59 13.20
C TYR A 123 6.14 16.20 14.22
N ARG A 124 6.88 15.34 14.93
CA ARG A 124 7.68 15.72 16.11
C ARG A 124 6.82 16.48 17.13
N SER A 125 7.11 17.76 17.36
CA SER A 125 6.34 18.63 18.26
C SER A 125 5.32 19.52 17.53
N SER A 126 5.25 19.47 16.21
CA SER A 126 4.43 20.38 15.40
C SER A 126 3.15 19.68 14.92
N PRO A 127 1.95 20.24 15.20
CA PRO A 127 0.70 19.71 14.66
C PRO A 127 0.73 19.63 13.13
N ILE A 128 0.05 18.63 12.56
CA ILE A 128 -0.22 18.59 11.12
C ILE A 128 -1.39 19.53 10.81
N ILE A 129 -1.20 20.40 9.81
CA ILE A 129 -2.19 21.41 9.36
C ILE A 129 -2.73 21.14 7.97
N ASP A 130 -2.09 20.24 7.23
CA ASP A 130 -2.55 19.73 5.95
C ASP A 130 -1.99 18.33 5.71
N PHE A 131 -2.74 17.51 4.98
CA PHE A 131 -2.26 16.25 4.42
C PHE A 131 -3.10 15.86 3.22
N GLY A 132 -2.51 15.03 2.37
CA GLY A 132 -3.21 14.56 1.20
C GLY A 132 -2.39 13.61 0.37
N ILE A 133 -2.71 13.54 -0.92
CA ILE A 133 -2.15 12.57 -1.85
C ILE A 133 -1.39 13.32 -2.93
N CYS A 134 -0.15 12.91 -3.15
CA CYS A 134 0.65 13.33 -4.29
C CYS A 134 0.56 12.26 -5.39
N ARG A 135 0.65 12.71 -6.64
CA ARG A 135 0.85 11.88 -7.83
C ARG A 135 2.08 12.37 -8.58
N GLY A 136 2.85 11.44 -9.10
CA GLY A 136 3.98 11.76 -9.96
C GLY A 136 4.74 10.53 -10.38
N SER A 137 6.07 10.64 -10.46
CA SER A 137 6.96 9.52 -10.73
C SER A 137 7.91 9.25 -9.58
N VAL A 138 8.39 8.01 -9.51
CA VAL A 138 9.44 7.56 -8.60
C VAL A 138 10.67 7.14 -9.38
N GLY A 139 11.86 7.56 -8.96
CA GLY A 139 13.09 7.16 -9.64
C GLY A 139 14.39 7.81 -9.16
N PRO A 140 15.53 7.35 -9.71
CA PRO A 140 15.62 6.36 -10.80
C PRO A 140 15.35 4.91 -10.34
N ILE A 141 14.44 4.21 -11.03
CA ILE A 141 14.15 2.77 -10.81
C ILE A 141 14.84 1.95 -11.91
N ARG A 142 15.78 1.09 -11.52
CA ARG A 142 16.50 0.22 -12.46
C ARG A 142 15.55 -0.80 -13.09
N PRO A 143 15.73 -1.18 -14.36
CA PRO A 143 14.91 -2.22 -14.99
C PRO A 143 14.90 -3.55 -14.21
N ALA A 144 16.03 -3.95 -13.61
CA ALA A 144 16.10 -5.16 -12.77
C ALA A 144 15.19 -5.14 -11.53
N ASP A 145 14.76 -3.95 -11.09
CA ASP A 145 13.88 -3.75 -9.94
C ASP A 145 12.40 -3.63 -10.37
N ARG A 146 12.08 -3.67 -11.67
CA ARG A 146 10.71 -3.67 -12.20
C ARG A 146 10.23 -5.09 -12.49
N LEU A 147 8.91 -5.29 -12.52
CA LEU A 147 8.28 -6.56 -12.91
C LEU A 147 7.44 -6.36 -14.17
N LEU A 148 7.57 -7.27 -15.13
CA LEU A 148 6.71 -7.40 -16.31
C LEU A 148 5.97 -8.72 -16.21
N PHE A 149 4.67 -8.73 -16.44
CA PHE A 149 3.87 -9.95 -16.37
C PHE A 149 3.42 -10.38 -17.76
N TYR A 150 3.55 -11.67 -18.06
CA TYR A 150 3.03 -12.28 -19.28
C TYR A 150 2.08 -13.42 -18.91
N SER A 151 0.85 -13.35 -19.41
CA SER A 151 -0.15 -14.41 -19.29
C SER A 151 0.03 -15.40 -20.45
N ALA A 152 0.32 -16.66 -20.14
CA ALA A 152 0.49 -17.68 -21.17
C ALA A 152 -0.83 -18.09 -21.83
N GLY A 153 -1.94 -18.02 -21.10
CA GLY A 153 -3.29 -18.34 -21.58
C GLY A 153 -3.87 -17.24 -22.46
N LYS A 154 -3.73 -15.97 -22.06
CA LYS A 154 -4.16 -14.83 -22.88
C LYS A 154 -3.13 -14.42 -23.93
N GLN A 155 -1.92 -14.97 -23.85
CA GLN A 155 -0.79 -14.65 -24.70
C GLN A 155 -0.47 -13.15 -24.77
N CYS A 156 -0.64 -12.43 -23.66
CA CYS A 156 -0.47 -10.99 -23.60
C CYS A 156 0.32 -10.52 -22.38
N PHE A 157 0.95 -9.36 -22.52
CA PHE A 157 1.56 -8.67 -21.39
C PHE A 157 0.50 -7.98 -20.55
N ILE A 158 0.56 -8.19 -19.24
CA ILE A 158 -0.28 -7.52 -18.25
C ILE A 158 0.59 -6.50 -17.53
N SER A 159 0.12 -5.26 -17.49
CA SER A 159 0.85 -4.17 -16.84
C SER A 159 0.93 -4.38 -15.34
N GLY A 160 2.14 -4.23 -14.80
CA GLY A 160 2.35 -4.06 -13.37
C GLY A 160 2.15 -2.61 -12.94
N GLN A 161 2.73 -2.25 -11.79
CA GLN A 161 2.81 -0.83 -11.39
C GLN A 161 3.75 -0.06 -12.31
N ASP A 162 3.34 1.14 -12.65
CA ASP A 162 4.12 2.07 -13.45
C ASP A 162 4.83 3.08 -12.52
N PRO A 163 6.17 3.11 -12.46
CA PRO A 163 6.88 4.08 -11.64
C PRO A 163 6.66 5.51 -12.11
N ASP A 164 6.21 5.74 -13.34
CA ASP A 164 5.87 7.07 -13.86
C ASP A 164 4.47 7.53 -13.49
N ASN A 165 3.67 6.67 -12.85
CA ASN A 165 2.33 6.99 -12.36
C ASN A 165 2.13 6.44 -10.95
N HIS A 166 2.92 6.98 -10.03
CA HIS A 166 2.99 6.59 -8.62
C HIS A 166 2.27 7.59 -7.72
N TYR A 167 1.90 7.14 -6.52
CA TYR A 167 1.15 7.94 -5.55
C TYR A 167 1.75 7.74 -4.16
N TRP A 168 1.75 8.80 -3.34
CA TRP A 168 2.22 8.77 -1.95
C TRP A 168 1.45 9.79 -1.11
N LEU A 169 1.54 9.68 0.20
CA LEU A 169 0.95 10.66 1.12
C LEU A 169 1.95 11.77 1.43
N TYR A 170 1.45 13.00 1.53
CA TYR A 170 2.18 14.12 2.10
C TYR A 170 1.51 14.61 3.38
N PHE A 171 2.32 15.17 4.29
CA PHE A 171 1.85 15.83 5.50
C PHE A 171 2.60 17.13 5.68
N THR A 172 1.88 18.21 5.98
CA THR A 172 2.43 19.54 6.21
C THR A 172 2.20 19.92 7.67
N SER A 173 3.29 20.19 8.39
CA SER A 173 3.24 20.64 9.77
C SER A 173 2.93 22.14 9.87
N LEU A 174 2.46 22.60 11.03
CA LEU A 174 2.23 24.03 11.32
C LEU A 174 3.48 24.90 11.08
N LYS A 175 4.68 24.32 11.23
CA LYS A 175 5.96 25.00 10.95
C LYS A 175 6.33 25.02 9.46
N GLY A 176 5.47 24.51 8.57
CA GLY A 176 5.73 24.39 7.15
C GLY A 176 6.68 23.24 6.79
N GLU A 177 6.85 22.25 7.67
CA GLU A 177 7.65 21.06 7.36
C GLU A 177 6.81 20.05 6.60
N GLU A 178 7.28 19.62 5.43
CA GLU A 178 6.67 18.56 4.64
C GLU A 178 7.40 17.23 4.85
N VAL A 179 6.63 16.18 5.08
CA VAL A 179 7.10 14.79 5.13
C VAL A 179 6.24 13.91 4.23
N PHE A 180 6.85 12.86 3.67
CA PHE A 180 6.17 11.93 2.78
C PHE A 180 6.13 10.52 3.35
N LEU A 181 5.02 9.82 3.13
CA LEU A 181 4.82 8.44 3.51
C LEU A 181 4.39 7.62 2.29
N ASP A 182 5.11 6.54 2.01
CA ASP A 182 4.86 5.68 0.87
C ASP A 182 4.96 4.20 1.26
N PHE A 183 3.91 3.45 0.98
CA PHE A 183 3.79 2.02 1.27
C PHE A 183 3.77 1.15 0.00
N SER A 184 4.02 1.75 -1.16
CA SER A 184 3.81 1.16 -2.47
C SER A 184 5.06 1.02 -3.32
N LEU A 185 6.25 1.25 -2.75
CA LEU A 185 7.53 1.06 -3.46
C LEU A 185 8.06 -0.38 -3.43
N HIS A 186 7.47 -1.27 -2.63
CA HIS A 186 7.93 -2.66 -2.52
C HIS A 186 7.95 -3.42 -3.87
N PRO A 187 6.97 -3.24 -4.78
CA PRO A 187 7.02 -3.86 -6.10
C PRO A 187 8.23 -3.41 -6.93
N PHE A 188 8.78 -2.23 -6.68
CA PHE A 188 10.02 -1.70 -7.27
C PHE A 188 11.29 -2.08 -6.49
N ASN A 189 11.23 -3.15 -5.69
CA ASN A 189 12.35 -3.66 -4.88
C ASN A 189 12.89 -2.67 -3.84
N PHE A 190 12.10 -1.68 -3.41
CA PHE A 190 12.42 -0.90 -2.21
C PHE A 190 12.02 -1.73 -0.99
N CYS A 191 13.04 -2.33 -0.37
CA CYS A 191 12.86 -3.41 0.60
C CYS A 191 12.65 -2.90 2.03
N ASN A 192 12.38 -1.61 2.24
CA ASN A 192 12.17 -1.02 3.56
C ASN A 192 10.83 -1.49 4.12
N LEU A 193 10.88 -2.20 5.25
CA LEU A 193 9.73 -2.68 5.96
C LEU A 193 9.75 -2.13 7.39
N VAL A 194 8.57 -1.82 7.91
CA VAL A 194 8.35 -1.49 9.31
C VAL A 194 7.61 -2.62 9.97
N LYS A 195 8.05 -3.03 11.16
CA LYS A 195 7.36 -4.03 11.96
C LYS A 195 6.00 -3.51 12.43
N THR A 196 4.97 -4.31 12.21
CA THR A 196 3.56 -3.99 12.54
C THR A 196 3.00 -4.87 13.66
N ASP A 197 3.73 -5.88 14.11
CA ASP A 197 3.30 -6.80 15.17
C ASP A 197 2.87 -6.04 16.43
N LYS A 198 1.76 -6.49 17.06
CA LYS A 198 1.22 -5.96 18.33
C LYS A 198 0.64 -4.54 18.27
N TYR A 199 0.65 -3.90 17.10
CA TYR A 199 0.10 -2.55 16.91
C TYR A 199 -1.32 -2.54 16.35
N ALA A 200 -1.72 -3.61 15.66
CA ALA A 200 -3.07 -3.78 15.15
C ALA A 200 -4.04 -4.22 16.27
N PRO A 201 -5.29 -3.70 16.31
CA PRO A 201 -6.32 -4.16 17.22
C PRO A 201 -6.81 -5.56 16.82
N SER A 202 -7.38 -6.32 17.77
CA SER A 202 -8.12 -7.56 17.45
C SER A 202 -9.29 -7.24 16.49
N PRO A 203 -9.60 -8.11 15.49
CA PRO A 203 -8.98 -9.42 15.20
C PRO A 203 -7.70 -9.35 14.35
N TYR A 204 -7.24 -8.14 14.00
CA TYR A 204 -6.14 -7.92 13.07
C TYR A 204 -4.73 -8.12 13.68
N GLU A 205 -4.63 -8.31 15.00
CA GLU A 205 -3.35 -8.42 15.72
C GLU A 205 -2.43 -9.54 15.18
N ASN A 206 -3.01 -10.61 14.62
CA ASN A 206 -2.28 -11.76 14.06
C ASN A 206 -2.62 -12.05 12.58
N SER A 207 -3.32 -11.15 11.89
CA SER A 207 -3.80 -11.41 10.52
C SER A 207 -2.81 -11.00 9.43
N GLY A 208 -1.74 -10.28 9.79
CA GLY A 208 -0.76 -9.71 8.86
C GLY A 208 0.62 -10.38 8.91
N PRO A 209 1.50 -10.10 7.92
CA PRO A 209 2.87 -10.64 7.83
C PRO A 209 3.85 -10.06 8.88
N GLY A 210 3.34 -9.40 9.92
CA GLY A 210 4.10 -8.71 10.96
C GLY A 210 4.95 -7.53 10.50
N HIS A 211 4.96 -7.24 9.20
CA HIS A 211 5.73 -6.17 8.58
C HIS A 211 4.98 -5.56 7.41
N ALA A 212 5.03 -4.23 7.29
CA ALA A 212 4.47 -3.49 6.16
C ALA A 212 5.57 -2.68 5.45
N PRO A 213 5.56 -2.61 4.11
CA PRO A 213 6.45 -1.69 3.43
C PRO A 213 6.11 -0.27 3.80
N CYS A 214 7.16 0.49 4.08
CA CYS A 214 7.03 1.87 4.49
C CYS A 214 8.34 2.58 4.16
N LEU A 215 8.23 3.64 3.38
CA LEU A 215 9.26 4.65 3.22
C LEU A 215 8.72 5.96 3.79
N PHE A 216 9.41 6.47 4.81
CA PHE A 216 9.14 7.76 5.40
C PHE A 216 10.26 8.73 5.01
N THR A 217 9.93 9.77 4.23
CA THR A 217 10.90 10.74 3.74
C THR A 217 10.77 12.05 4.49
N GLU A 218 11.77 12.34 5.31
CA GLU A 218 11.86 13.59 6.07
C GLU A 218 12.60 14.69 5.29
N ARG A 219 12.43 15.94 5.75
CA ARG A 219 13.10 17.14 5.22
C ARG A 219 14.62 16.99 5.08
N GLU A 220 15.27 16.26 5.99
CA GLU A 220 16.73 16.06 5.96
C GLU A 220 17.18 15.23 4.76
N LEU A 221 16.40 14.21 4.38
CA LEU A 221 16.67 13.40 3.18
C LEU A 221 16.44 14.21 1.91
N GLN A 222 15.38 15.04 1.89
CA GLN A 222 15.10 15.94 0.78
C GLN A 222 16.23 16.97 0.58
N LYS A 223 16.75 17.57 1.65
CA LYS A 223 17.87 18.54 1.60
C LYS A 223 19.16 17.92 1.05
N ARG A 224 19.36 16.61 1.19
CA ARG A 224 20.51 15.88 0.63
C ARG A 224 20.36 15.59 -0.85
N GLY A 225 19.28 16.04 -1.50
CA GLY A 225 19.00 15.79 -2.91
C GLY A 225 18.61 14.33 -3.21
N LEU A 226 18.28 13.54 -2.18
CA LEU A 226 17.89 12.14 -2.31
C LEU A 226 16.39 11.98 -2.58
N SER A 227 15.79 12.94 -3.32
CA SER A 227 14.36 12.85 -3.64
C SER A 227 14.14 11.72 -4.64
N LEU A 228 13.43 10.69 -4.20
CA LEU A 228 12.95 9.62 -5.08
C LEU A 228 11.74 10.07 -5.90
N TYR A 229 11.10 11.17 -5.53
CA TYR A 229 9.83 11.61 -6.06
C TYR A 229 10.01 12.78 -7.02
N THR A 230 9.29 12.73 -8.15
CA THR A 230 9.01 13.89 -9.00
C THR A 230 7.50 14.09 -9.03
N GLU A 231 7.02 15.05 -8.26
CA GLU A 231 5.60 15.36 -8.17
C GLU A 231 5.08 16.04 -9.45
N ARG A 232 3.87 15.65 -9.87
CA ARG A 232 3.16 16.26 -11.01
C ARG A 232 1.82 16.86 -10.60
N ALA A 233 1.16 16.28 -9.60
CA ALA A 233 -0.08 16.77 -9.04
C ALA A 233 -0.16 16.43 -7.55
N ARG A 234 -0.92 17.22 -6.80
CA ARG A 234 -1.29 16.90 -5.42
C ARG A 234 -2.71 17.35 -5.14
N MET A 235 -3.32 16.70 -4.15
CA MET A 235 -4.62 17.08 -3.62
C MET A 235 -4.57 17.03 -2.10
N SER A 236 -4.96 18.14 -1.47
CA SER A 236 -5.20 18.18 -0.04
C SER A 236 -6.51 17.47 0.28
N ILE A 237 -6.41 16.40 1.08
CA ILE A 237 -7.57 15.72 1.63
C ILE A 237 -8.12 16.50 2.82
N LEU A 238 -7.23 17.04 3.68
CA LEU A 238 -7.67 17.76 4.87
C LEU A 238 -8.45 19.03 4.56
N ARG A 239 -8.12 19.77 3.49
CA ARG A 239 -8.78 21.04 3.11
C ARG A 239 -9.90 20.90 2.07
N ASN A 240 -10.19 19.70 1.60
CA ASN A 240 -11.30 19.49 0.67
C ASN A 240 -12.63 19.58 1.44
N SER A 241 -13.44 20.60 1.15
CA SER A 241 -14.72 20.86 1.84
C SER A 241 -15.72 19.73 1.65
N ASP A 242 -15.80 19.19 0.44
CA ASP A 242 -16.79 18.19 0.08
C ASP A 242 -16.49 16.88 0.82
N LEU A 243 -15.21 16.48 0.86
CA LEU A 243 -14.76 15.36 1.66
C LEU A 243 -14.96 15.59 3.17
N GLN A 244 -14.69 16.80 3.67
CA GLN A 244 -14.96 17.12 5.08
C GLN A 244 -16.45 16.97 5.42
N ASP A 245 -17.33 17.44 4.55
CA ASP A 245 -18.78 17.39 4.76
C ASP A 245 -19.29 15.95 4.73
N VAL A 246 -18.80 15.14 3.79
CA VAL A 246 -19.10 13.70 3.74
C VAL A 246 -18.58 13.00 5.00
N MET A 247 -17.34 13.27 5.41
CA MET A 247 -16.69 12.59 6.54
C MET A 247 -17.19 13.02 7.92
N LYS A 248 -18.15 13.95 8.01
CA LYS A 248 -18.91 14.19 9.26
C LYS A 248 -19.86 13.02 9.58
N ARG A 249 -20.17 12.18 8.58
CA ARG A 249 -21.00 10.98 8.74
C ARG A 249 -20.12 9.77 9.08
N ASP A 250 -20.73 8.76 9.68
CA ASP A 250 -20.07 7.47 9.93
C ASP A 250 -19.67 6.81 8.59
N PRO A 251 -18.39 6.46 8.36
CA PRO A 251 -17.94 5.77 7.14
C PRO A 251 -18.69 4.47 6.84
N ALA A 252 -19.24 3.80 7.84
CA ALA A 252 -20.06 2.60 7.65
C ALA A 252 -21.44 2.90 7.04
N ARG A 253 -21.86 4.17 7.04
CA ARG A 253 -23.21 4.63 6.65
C ARG A 253 -23.19 5.64 5.50
N LEU A 254 -22.13 5.68 4.71
CA LEU A 254 -22.06 6.52 3.52
C LEU A 254 -23.12 6.09 2.50
N THR A 255 -23.85 7.07 1.97
CA THR A 255 -24.81 6.88 0.88
C THR A 255 -24.08 6.76 -0.47
N GLU A 256 -24.76 6.32 -1.53
CA GLU A 256 -24.14 6.28 -2.86
C GLU A 256 -23.72 7.68 -3.35
N CYS A 257 -24.50 8.72 -3.04
CA CYS A 257 -24.14 10.11 -3.35
C CYS A 257 -22.88 10.57 -2.59
N ASP A 258 -22.72 10.16 -1.33
CA ASP A 258 -21.49 10.43 -0.56
C ASP A 258 -20.27 9.76 -1.20
N LYS A 259 -20.43 8.54 -1.72
CA LYS A 259 -19.37 7.80 -2.41
C LYS A 259 -19.01 8.41 -3.77
N GLU A 260 -20.00 8.90 -4.52
CA GLU A 260 -19.75 9.59 -5.80
C GLU A 260 -18.87 10.83 -5.60
N ILE A 261 -19.16 11.67 -4.61
CA ILE A 261 -18.31 12.83 -4.26
C ILE A 261 -16.87 12.39 -4.00
N PHE A 262 -16.72 11.27 -3.29
CA PHE A 262 -15.42 10.71 -2.98
C PHE A 262 -14.68 10.19 -4.22
N TYR A 263 -15.36 9.44 -5.09
CA TYR A 263 -14.77 8.94 -6.33
C TYR A 263 -14.38 10.08 -7.26
N ASP A 264 -15.27 11.06 -7.46
CA ASP A 264 -15.00 12.25 -8.28
C ASP A 264 -13.79 13.02 -7.76
N THR A 265 -13.65 13.12 -6.43
CA THR A 265 -12.51 13.76 -5.80
C THR A 265 -11.21 12.98 -6.06
N ILE A 266 -11.20 11.67 -5.88
CA ILE A 266 -10.00 10.85 -6.13
C ILE A 266 -9.62 10.85 -7.61
N GLU A 267 -10.61 10.77 -8.50
CA GLU A 267 -10.42 10.68 -9.95
C GLU A 267 -9.74 11.93 -10.52
N GLN A 268 -9.85 13.10 -9.87
CA GLN A 268 -9.08 14.30 -10.23
C GLN A 268 -7.56 14.10 -10.16
N LEU A 269 -7.08 13.18 -9.32
CA LEU A 269 -5.66 12.81 -9.30
C LEU A 269 -5.32 11.76 -10.35
N SER A 270 -6.26 10.92 -10.75
CA SER A 270 -6.00 9.80 -11.64
C SER A 270 -5.90 10.25 -13.11
N PRO A 271 -5.04 9.64 -13.95
CA PRO A 271 -5.09 9.89 -15.40
C PRO A 271 -6.34 9.31 -16.08
N LYS A 272 -7.05 8.42 -15.39
CA LYS A 272 -8.21 7.69 -15.90
C LYS A 272 -9.27 7.57 -14.80
N PRO A 273 -10.57 7.47 -15.14
CA PRO A 273 -11.58 7.13 -14.15
C PRO A 273 -11.26 5.82 -13.43
N LEU A 274 -11.69 5.70 -12.18
CA LEU A 274 -11.59 4.45 -11.42
C LEU A 274 -12.58 3.45 -12.02
N SER A 275 -12.11 2.22 -12.24
CA SER A 275 -12.99 1.10 -12.56
C SER A 275 -13.91 0.76 -11.38
N ASP A 276 -15.04 0.09 -11.64
CA ASP A 276 -15.95 -0.35 -10.58
C ASP A 276 -15.23 -1.21 -9.53
N GLY A 277 -14.34 -2.10 -9.97
CA GLY A 277 -13.52 -2.90 -9.04
C GLY A 277 -12.52 -2.06 -8.23
N GLU A 278 -12.02 -0.94 -8.77
CA GLU A 278 -11.21 0.01 -7.98
C GLU A 278 -12.06 0.72 -6.94
N LYS A 279 -13.28 1.17 -7.30
CA LYS A 279 -14.24 1.81 -6.40
C LYS A 279 -14.64 0.90 -5.25
N ASP A 280 -14.98 -0.37 -5.54
CA ASP A 280 -15.28 -1.39 -4.54
C ASP A 280 -14.14 -1.58 -3.54
N ILE A 281 -12.89 -1.58 -4.01
CA ILE A 281 -11.72 -1.69 -3.14
C ILE A 281 -11.63 -0.47 -2.22
N VAL A 282 -11.91 0.73 -2.71
CA VAL A 282 -11.85 1.92 -1.87
C VAL A 282 -12.90 1.84 -0.76
N ASP A 283 -14.14 1.48 -1.10
CA ASP A 283 -15.23 1.31 -0.15
C ASP A 283 -14.87 0.33 0.98
N VAL A 284 -14.34 -0.83 0.60
CA VAL A 284 -13.97 -1.89 1.54
C VAL A 284 -12.81 -1.47 2.42
N MET A 285 -11.76 -0.90 1.82
CA MET A 285 -10.56 -0.48 2.55
C MET A 285 -10.87 0.71 3.46
N LEU A 286 -11.71 1.65 3.04
CA LEU A 286 -12.10 2.80 3.85
C LEU A 286 -12.78 2.33 5.13
N LYS A 287 -13.80 1.46 5.01
CA LYS A 287 -14.49 0.90 6.18
C LYS A 287 -13.53 0.19 7.13
N ALA A 288 -12.68 -0.68 6.58
CA ALA A 288 -11.71 -1.44 7.38
C ALA A 288 -10.68 -0.51 8.08
N HIS A 289 -10.14 0.48 7.37
CA HIS A 289 -9.15 1.40 7.92
C HIS A 289 -9.75 2.35 8.96
N SER A 290 -10.96 2.87 8.74
CA SER A 290 -11.69 3.67 9.73
C SER A 290 -12.00 2.86 10.98
N GLU A 291 -12.48 1.61 10.85
CA GLU A 291 -12.73 0.74 11.99
C GLU A 291 -11.45 0.48 12.82
N VAL A 292 -10.36 0.13 12.13
CA VAL A 292 -9.05 -0.13 12.76
C VAL A 292 -8.52 1.11 13.46
N LEU A 293 -8.49 2.26 12.79
CA LEU A 293 -8.02 3.52 13.36
C LEU A 293 -8.89 3.96 14.53
N GLY A 294 -10.21 3.96 14.38
CA GLY A 294 -11.13 4.29 15.46
C GLY A 294 -10.95 3.38 16.67
N SER A 295 -10.71 2.08 16.47
CA SER A 295 -10.37 1.14 17.54
C SER A 295 -9.04 1.48 18.23
N ILE A 296 -8.01 1.81 17.47
CA ILE A 296 -6.70 2.24 17.99
C ILE A 296 -6.84 3.51 18.85
N LEU A 297 -7.64 4.48 18.41
CA LEU A 297 -7.86 5.74 19.13
C LEU A 297 -8.67 5.51 20.41
N ARG A 298 -9.79 4.76 20.33
CA ARG A 298 -10.64 4.45 21.50
C ARG A 298 -9.90 3.64 22.58
N THR A 299 -9.04 2.72 22.17
CA THR A 299 -8.28 1.87 23.10
C THR A 299 -6.91 2.44 23.46
N GLU A 300 -6.58 3.63 22.93
CA GLU A 300 -5.29 4.31 23.09
C GLU A 300 -4.07 3.42 22.77
N ARG A 301 -4.24 2.41 21.90
CA ARG A 301 -3.17 1.46 21.53
C ARG A 301 -1.95 2.16 20.92
N TRP A 302 -2.15 3.32 20.30
CA TRP A 302 -1.08 4.16 19.75
C TRP A 302 -0.04 4.58 20.80
N LYS A 303 -0.38 4.61 22.11
CA LYS A 303 0.58 4.91 23.19
C LYS A 303 1.66 3.83 23.34
N ARG A 304 1.43 2.63 22.79
CA ARG A 304 2.40 1.52 22.77
C ARG A 304 3.34 1.57 21.58
N TYR A 305 3.12 2.50 20.64
CA TYR A 305 3.94 2.61 19.46
C TYR A 305 5.29 3.18 19.89
N PRO A 306 6.41 2.59 19.46
CA PRO A 306 7.72 3.10 19.80
C PRO A 306 7.90 4.47 19.14
N GLN A 307 8.74 5.31 19.73
CA GLN A 307 9.10 6.58 19.13
C GLN A 307 9.78 6.38 17.77
N GLU A 308 10.59 5.34 17.67
CA GLU A 308 11.24 4.90 16.43
C GLU A 308 10.78 3.48 16.11
N PRO A 309 10.09 3.25 14.98
CA PRO A 309 9.65 1.92 14.60
C PRO A 309 10.85 1.03 14.24
N GLU A 310 10.74 -0.27 14.54
CA GLU A 310 11.71 -1.27 14.08
C GLU A 310 11.63 -1.38 12.56
N VAL A 311 12.73 -1.02 11.89
CA VAL A 311 12.88 -1.11 10.44
C VAL A 311 13.67 -2.37 10.11
N CYS A 312 13.17 -3.16 9.17
CA CYS A 312 13.89 -4.29 8.59
C CYS A 312 13.91 -4.21 7.07
N PHE A 313 14.76 -5.02 6.44
CA PHE A 313 14.97 -4.99 5.00
C PHE A 313 14.75 -6.36 4.38
N ASP A 314 13.83 -6.45 3.41
CA ASP A 314 13.55 -7.68 2.64
C ASP A 314 14.54 -7.88 1.48
N LEU A 315 15.81 -8.12 1.80
CA LEU A 315 16.91 -8.15 0.83
C LEU A 315 16.98 -9.47 0.03
N ASP A 316 17.49 -9.38 -1.20
CA ASP A 316 17.87 -10.59 -1.96
C ASP A 316 19.11 -11.27 -1.33
N PRO A 317 19.30 -12.59 -1.48
CA PRO A 317 20.50 -13.26 -0.99
C PRO A 317 21.79 -12.59 -1.48
N GLY A 318 22.68 -12.24 -0.55
CA GLY A 318 23.95 -11.57 -0.83
C GLY A 318 23.88 -10.05 -1.05
N GLN A 319 22.67 -9.46 -1.10
CA GLN A 319 22.52 -8.01 -1.20
C GLN A 319 22.92 -7.35 0.13
N LYS A 320 23.71 -6.28 0.03
CA LYS A 320 24.12 -5.46 1.18
C LYS A 320 23.55 -4.06 1.02
N ILE A 321 23.21 -3.43 2.14
CA ILE A 321 22.84 -2.01 2.18
C ILE A 321 24.11 -1.23 2.52
N PRO A 322 24.57 -0.33 1.63
CA PRO A 322 25.70 0.53 1.93
C PRO A 322 25.46 1.32 3.23
N GLY A 323 26.41 1.26 4.16
CA GLY A 323 26.36 2.01 5.43
C GLY A 323 25.55 1.36 6.56
N LEU A 324 24.88 0.23 6.34
CA LEU A 324 24.12 -0.48 7.37
C LEU A 324 24.78 -1.80 7.83
N ASN A 325 25.71 -2.31 7.03
CA ASN A 325 26.47 -3.55 7.30
C ASN A 325 27.97 -3.21 7.44
N ALA A 326 28.34 -2.53 8.53
CA ALA A 326 29.73 -2.40 8.98
C ALA A 326 29.98 -3.41 10.12
#